data_AF-A0A3B3UR34-F1
#
_entry.id   AF-A0A3B3UR34-F1
#
_cell.length_a   1.000
_cell.length_b   1.000
_cell.length_c   1.000
_cell.angle_alpha   90.00
_cell.angle_beta   90.00
_cell.angle_gamma   90.00
#
_symmetry.space_group_name_H-M   'P 1'
#
loop_
_entity.id
_entity.type
_entity.pdbx_description
1 polymer ?
#
loop_
_entity_poly.entity_id
_entity_poly.type
_entity_poly.pdbx_seq_one_letter_code
_entity_poly.pdbx_strand_id
1 'polypeptide(L)'
;MSSTIKKIEITYNSINASNTFTNGDIVSGQVSVEAAKDCQISSFYIKFKGKADVFWTETYGQNTYSYHAKDKYFSVRQYFIRDPNSNHNVNRFTSTL
;
A
#
# COMPACT_ATOMS: atom_id res chain seq x y z
N MET A 1 -5.65 30.27 -1.48
CA MET A 1 -6.62 29.15 -1.54
C MET A 1 -6.18 28.08 -0.55
N SER A 2 -6.90 27.82 0.55
CA SER A 2 -6.57 26.72 1.46
C SER A 2 -7.28 25.43 1.01
N SER A 3 -6.52 24.34 0.91
CA SER A 3 -7.08 23.01 0.71
C SER A 3 -7.88 22.59 1.95
N THR A 4 -8.99 21.88 1.74
CA THR A 4 -9.85 21.37 2.82
C THR A 4 -9.11 20.40 3.74
N ILE A 5 -8.26 19.55 3.16
CA ILE A 5 -7.30 18.74 3.90
C ILE A 5 -5.97 19.50 3.92
N LYS A 6 -5.44 19.74 5.11
CA LYS A 6 -4.15 20.40 5.32
C LYS A 6 -3.01 19.39 5.31
N LYS A 7 -3.21 18.26 5.98
CA LYS A 7 -2.14 17.29 6.24
C LYS A 7 -2.70 15.88 6.29
N ILE A 8 -1.97 14.95 5.69
CA ILE A 8 -2.16 13.51 5.89
C ILE A 8 -0.79 12.95 6.23
N GLU A 9 -0.68 12.30 7.38
CA GLU A 9 0.55 11.63 7.82
C GLU A 9 0.27 10.16 8.08
N ILE A 10 1.24 9.34 7.72
CA ILE A 10 1.21 7.90 7.94
C ILE A 10 2.52 7.55 8.65
N THR A 11 2.42 6.93 9.80
CA THR A 11 3.54 6.37 10.55
C THR A 11 3.35 4.87 10.68
N TYR A 12 4.45 4.16 10.87
CA TYR A 12 4.44 2.74 11.19
C TYR A 12 5.39 2.47 12.34
N ASN A 13 5.09 1.41 13.08
CA ASN A 13 5.88 0.98 14.22
C ASN A 13 6.97 0.03 13.72
N SER A 14 8.21 0.28 14.14
CA SER A 14 9.27 -0.70 13.92
C SER A 14 8.99 -1.94 14.76
N ILE A 15 9.18 -3.12 14.16
CA ILE A 15 8.96 -4.42 14.83
C ILE A 15 10.25 -5.08 15.30
N ASN A 16 11.41 -4.59 14.86
CA ASN A 16 12.74 -5.11 15.23
C ASN A 16 13.82 -4.03 15.05
N ALA A 17 15.06 -4.33 15.44
CA ALA A 17 16.17 -3.38 15.37
C ALA A 17 16.53 -2.96 13.92
N SER A 18 16.28 -3.84 12.94
CA SER A 18 16.55 -3.57 11.51
C SER A 18 15.37 -2.95 10.76
N ASN A 19 14.24 -2.73 11.45
CA ASN A 19 13.01 -2.20 10.88
C ASN A 19 12.60 -2.87 9.55
N THR A 20 12.77 -4.19 9.49
CA THR A 20 12.51 -5.00 8.29
C THR A 20 11.36 -5.96 8.56
N PHE A 21 10.44 -6.08 7.61
CA PHE A 21 9.27 -6.96 7.70
C PHE A 21 9.45 -8.18 6.80
N THR A 22 8.97 -9.31 7.27
CA THR A 22 9.06 -10.62 6.63
C THR A 22 7.69 -11.31 6.59
N ASN A 23 7.63 -12.48 5.95
CA ASN A 23 6.42 -13.30 5.91
C ASN A 23 5.95 -13.62 7.34
N GLY A 24 4.65 -13.44 7.61
CA GLY A 24 4.08 -13.59 8.94
C GLY A 24 4.04 -12.33 9.82
N ASP A 25 4.82 -11.29 9.51
CA ASP A 25 4.88 -10.09 10.36
C ASP A 25 3.62 -9.21 10.29
N ILE A 26 3.33 -8.50 11.39
CA ILE A 26 2.22 -7.54 11.47
C ILE A 26 2.75 -6.12 11.31
N VAL A 27 2.31 -5.44 10.25
CA VAL A 27 2.56 -4.01 10.06
C VAL A 27 1.52 -3.22 10.85
N SER A 28 1.96 -2.48 11.87
CA SER A 28 1.11 -1.59 12.67
C SER A 28 1.59 -0.14 12.55
N GLY A 29 0.70 0.82 12.81
CA GLY A 29 1.01 2.24 12.61
C GLY A 29 -0.18 3.15 12.86
N GLN A 30 -0.03 4.43 12.52
CA GLN A 30 -1.06 5.43 12.68
C GLN A 30 -1.24 6.24 11.41
N VAL A 31 -2.48 6.62 11.13
CA VAL A 31 -2.84 7.57 10.07
C VAL A 31 -3.48 8.79 10.71
N SER A 32 -2.90 9.96 10.48
CA SER A 32 -3.36 11.25 11.02
C SER A 32 -3.80 12.15 9.88
N VAL A 33 -4.99 12.75 10.00
CA VAL A 33 -5.56 13.66 8.99
C VAL A 33 -5.92 14.98 9.67
N GLU A 34 -5.40 16.09 9.16
CA GLU A 34 -5.75 17.44 9.59
C GLU A 34 -6.60 18.11 8.51
N ALA A 35 -7.81 18.54 8.87
CA ALA A 35 -8.69 19.31 7.99
C ALA A 35 -8.72 20.80 8.40
N ALA A 36 -8.73 21.70 7.41
CA ALA A 36 -8.86 23.15 7.64
C ALA A 36 -10.30 23.60 7.92
N LYS A 37 -11.26 22.78 7.52
CA LYS A 37 -12.69 23.07 7.49
C LYS A 37 -13.45 21.75 7.38
N ASP A 38 -14.70 21.78 7.80
CA ASP A 38 -15.58 20.62 7.74
C ASP A 38 -15.69 20.07 6.32
N CYS A 39 -15.64 18.75 6.20
CA CYS A 39 -15.70 18.07 4.93
C CYS A 39 -16.34 16.70 5.04
N GLN A 40 -16.98 16.28 3.95
CA GLN A 40 -17.51 14.94 3.82
C GLN A 40 -16.47 14.03 3.15
N ILE A 41 -16.21 12.89 3.77
CA ILE A 41 -15.28 11.88 3.26
C ILE A 41 -16.10 10.64 2.90
N SER A 42 -16.17 10.31 1.62
CA SER A 42 -16.89 9.12 1.14
C SER A 42 -16.12 7.83 1.41
N SER A 43 -14.79 7.85 1.24
CA SER A 43 -13.94 6.73 1.61
C SER A 43 -12.54 7.20 2.02
N PHE A 44 -12.01 6.56 3.05
CA PHE A 44 -10.66 6.74 3.53
C PHE A 44 -10.06 5.38 3.88
N TYR A 45 -8.95 5.04 3.21
CA TYR A 45 -8.27 3.76 3.40
C TYR A 45 -6.79 3.88 3.06
N ILE A 46 -6.00 2.96 3.61
CA ILE A 46 -4.61 2.74 3.19
C ILE A 46 -4.51 1.46 2.38
N LYS A 47 -3.56 1.43 1.45
CA LYS A 47 -3.31 0.26 0.60
C LYS A 47 -1.85 -0.16 0.69
N PHE A 48 -1.62 -1.33 1.28
CA PHE A 48 -0.32 -1.97 1.34
C PHE A 48 -0.09 -2.77 0.05
N LYS A 49 1.08 -2.60 -0.57
CA LYS A 49 1.48 -3.33 -1.79
C LYS A 49 2.93 -3.78 -1.68
N GLY A 50 3.18 -5.06 -1.88
CA GLY A 50 4.51 -5.62 -2.11
C GLY A 50 4.62 -6.13 -3.54
N LYS A 51 5.66 -5.75 -4.27
CA LYS A 51 5.91 -6.19 -5.65
C LYS A 51 7.41 -6.34 -5.90
N ALA A 52 7.76 -7.32 -6.72
CA ALA A 52 9.04 -7.36 -7.40
C ALA A 52 8.88 -6.81 -8.82
N ASP A 53 9.84 -6.00 -9.24
CA ASP A 53 9.98 -5.53 -10.62
C ASP A 53 11.42 -5.85 -11.01
N VAL A 54 11.60 -6.77 -11.94
CA VAL A 54 12.91 -7.25 -12.36
C VAL A 54 13.12 -6.93 -13.82
N PHE A 55 14.35 -6.54 -14.14
CA PHE A 55 14.79 -6.23 -15.49
C PHE A 55 16.12 -6.94 -15.71
N TRP A 56 16.27 -7.58 -16.86
CA TRP A 56 17.53 -8.21 -17.24
C TRP A 56 17.74 -8.14 -18.74
N THR A 57 18.99 -8.30 -19.16
CA THR A 57 19.38 -8.31 -20.56
C THR A 57 20.10 -9.62 -20.89
N GLU A 58 19.83 -10.16 -22.06
CA GLU A 58 20.54 -11.34 -22.58
C GLU A 58 21.19 -10.96 -23.91
N THR A 59 22.48 -11.28 -24.05
CA THR A 59 23.23 -11.01 -25.27
C THR A 59 23.53 -12.32 -26.00
N TYR A 60 23.13 -12.39 -27.27
CA TYR A 60 23.39 -13.51 -28.17
C TYR A 60 24.17 -12.98 -29.38
N GLY A 61 25.48 -13.21 -29.39
CA GLY A 61 26.36 -12.65 -30.42
C GLY A 61 26.41 -11.12 -30.36
N GLN A 62 26.00 -10.45 -31.44
CA GLN A 62 25.93 -8.98 -31.51
C GLN A 62 24.57 -8.40 -31.08
N ASN A 63 23.58 -9.26 -30.82
CA ASN A 63 22.24 -8.82 -30.44
C ASN A 63 22.08 -8.84 -28.93
N THR A 64 21.57 -7.75 -28.37
CA THR A 64 21.19 -7.66 -26.95
C THR A 64 19.68 -7.48 -26.86
N TYR A 65 19.04 -8.33 -26.06
CA TYR A 65 17.62 -8.31 -25.77
C TYR A 65 17.41 -7.85 -24.33
N SER A 66 16.35 -7.09 -24.11
CA SER A 66 15.95 -6.59 -22.80
C SER A 66 14.63 -7.19 -22.39
N TYR A 67 14.57 -7.71 -21.18
CA TYR A 67 13.40 -8.36 -20.60
C TYR A 67 13.01 -7.69 -19.30
N HIS A 68 11.73 -7.82 -18.98
CA HIS A 68 11.16 -7.35 -17.73
C HIS A 68 10.15 -8.39 -17.22
N ALA A 69 10.10 -8.55 -15.90
CA ALA A 69 9.05 -9.31 -15.26
C ALA A 69 8.61 -8.59 -13.98
N LYS A 70 7.33 -8.72 -13.66
CA LYS A 70 6.74 -8.09 -12.49
C LYS A 70 5.92 -9.10 -11.74
N ASP A 71 6.20 -9.23 -10.45
CA ASP A 71 5.43 -10.10 -9.56
C ASP A 71 4.84 -9.30 -8.40
N LYS A 72 3.64 -9.69 -7.96
CA LYS A 72 2.91 -9.01 -6.89
C LYS A 72 2.68 -9.98 -5.75
N TYR A 73 3.44 -9.79 -4.67
CA TYR A 73 3.31 -10.59 -3.45
C TYR A 73 2.01 -10.32 -2.71
N PHE A 74 1.66 -9.04 -2.47
CA PHE A 74 0.42 -8.70 -1.76
C PHE A 74 -0.15 -7.35 -2.18
N SER A 75 -1.46 -7.19 -1.97
CA SER A 75 -2.21 -5.95 -2.21
C SER A 75 -3.43 -5.88 -1.30
N VAL A 76 -3.23 -5.40 -0.07
CA VAL A 76 -4.26 -5.34 0.99
C VAL A 76 -4.75 -3.91 1.15
N ARG A 77 -6.06 -3.73 1.38
CA ARG A 77 -6.66 -2.43 1.71
C ARG A 77 -7.23 -2.47 3.12
N GLN A 78 -6.84 -1.50 3.95
CA GLN A 78 -7.43 -1.28 5.27
C GLN A 78 -8.25 0.01 5.23
N TYR A 79 -9.56 -0.11 5.38
CA TYR A 79 -10.49 1.02 5.37
C TYR A 79 -10.70 1.57 6.78
N PHE A 80 -10.70 2.90 6.88
CA PHE A 80 -11.08 3.66 8.08
C PHE A 80 -12.47 4.26 7.92
N ILE A 81 -12.76 4.77 6.71
CA ILE A 81 -14.08 5.25 6.31
C ILE A 81 -14.44 4.55 5.01
N ARG A 82 -15.64 3.99 4.95
CA ARG A 82 -16.13 3.32 3.76
C ARG A 82 -17.60 3.66 3.59
N ASP A 83 -17.95 4.20 2.43
CA ASP A 83 -19.35 4.34 2.05
C ASP A 83 -20.01 2.95 2.03
N PRO A 84 -21.08 2.73 2.82
CA PRO A 84 -21.79 1.46 2.85
C PRO A 84 -22.37 1.07 1.48
N ASN A 85 -22.58 2.02 0.57
CA ASN A 85 -23.05 1.74 -0.79
C ASN A 85 -21.94 1.29 -1.75
N SER A 86 -20.68 1.23 -1.29
CA SER A 86 -19.56 0.68 -2.07
C SER A 86 -19.59 -0.86 -2.07
N ASN A 87 -20.46 -1.43 -2.91
CA ASN A 87 -20.56 -2.85 -3.19
C ASN A 87 -19.22 -3.44 -3.65
N HIS A 88 -18.45 -3.94 -2.69
CA HIS A 88 -17.34 -4.85 -2.92
C HIS A 88 -17.41 -5.90 -1.82
N ASN A 89 -17.86 -7.11 -2.22
CA ASN A 89 -17.92 -8.32 -1.43
C ASN A 89 -16.73 -8.41 -0.47
N VAL A 90 -17.03 -8.35 0.83
CA VAL A 90 -16.04 -8.59 1.88
C VAL A 90 -15.80 -10.09 1.93
N ASN A 91 -14.86 -10.57 1.10
CA ASN A 91 -14.20 -11.82 1.43
C ASN A 91 -13.35 -11.54 2.67
N ARG A 92 -13.72 -12.18 3.77
CA ARG A 92 -13.00 -12.21 5.04
C ARG A 92 -11.55 -12.59 4.77
N PHE A 93 -10.59 -11.72 5.10
CA PHE A 93 -9.17 -12.03 5.00
C PHE A 93 -8.57 -12.18 6.40
N THR A 94 -8.16 -13.40 6.74
CA THR A 94 -6.88 -13.58 7.44
C THR A 94 -5.82 -13.57 6.34
N SER A 95 -5.00 -12.53 6.30
CA SER A 95 -3.80 -12.49 5.47
C SER A 95 -2.63 -12.27 6.41
N THR A 96 -1.87 -13.33 6.64
CA THR A 96 -0.46 -13.23 7.01
C THR A 96 0.31 -12.80 5.75
N LEU A 97 1.37 -12.01 5.94
CA LEU A 97 2.39 -11.81 4.90
C LEU A 97 2.98 -13.15 4.48
#